data_AF-A0A5Z9CZK0-F1
#
_entry.id   AF-A0A5Z9CZK0-F1
#
_cell.length_a   1.000
_cell.length_b   1.000
_cell.length_c   1.000
_cell.angle_alpha   90.00
_cell.angle_beta   90.00
_cell.angle_gamma   90.00
#
_symmetry.space_group_name_H-M   'P 1'
#
loop_
_entity.id
_entity.type
_entity.pdbx_description
1 polymer ?
#
loop_
_entity_poly.entity_id
_entity_poly.type
_entity_poly.pdbx_seq_one_letter_code
_entity_poly.pdbx_strand_id
1 'polypeptide(L)'
;MSSKIFCKSWGAEYIAADVVRFRLWATGQQKVMLRLAGKDQEMQASGDGWFTLDVSGVTPGTEYNFVLSDGMVVPDPASRAQKTDVNGPSYVVDPGSYAWRNTGWKGSRWEQAVVYEMHTGTFTPEGTFRAAIAKLPYLAELGVTVIEVMPVAQFGGERGWGYDGVLLYAPHSAYGTPDDFKAFIDA
;
A
#
# COMPACT_ATOMS: atom_id res chain seq x y z
N MET A 1 -16.03 -5.48 -18.76
CA MET A 1 -15.69 -5.69 -17.34
C MET A 1 -15.07 -4.40 -16.84
N SER A 2 -15.76 -3.67 -15.96
CA SER A 2 -15.20 -2.42 -15.42
C SER A 2 -13.98 -2.77 -14.57
N SER A 3 -12.82 -2.26 -14.95
CA SER A 3 -11.59 -2.36 -14.15
C SER A 3 -11.85 -1.67 -12.81
N LYS A 4 -11.95 -2.44 -11.73
CA LYS A 4 -12.11 -1.92 -10.36
C LYS A 4 -10.76 -1.50 -9.79
N ILE A 5 -10.00 -0.70 -10.53
CA ILE A 5 -8.72 -0.15 -10.07
C ILE A 5 -9.01 1.25 -9.52
N PHE A 6 -8.65 1.47 -8.25
CA PHE A 6 -8.66 2.81 -7.67
C PHE A 6 -7.51 3.61 -8.30
N CYS A 7 -7.89 4.60 -9.13
CA CYS A 7 -6.98 5.55 -9.76
C CYS A 7 -6.78 6.74 -8.83
N LYS A 8 -5.52 7.07 -8.51
CA LYS A 8 -5.11 8.12 -7.58
C LYS A 8 -4.22 9.16 -8.26
N SER A 9 -4.31 10.40 -7.79
CA SER A 9 -3.49 11.49 -8.31
C SER A 9 -1.98 11.34 -8.04
N TRP A 10 -1.61 10.62 -6.99
CA TRP A 10 -0.23 10.52 -6.48
C TRP A 10 0.36 9.12 -6.68
N GLY A 11 1.69 9.02 -6.67
CA GLY A 11 2.47 7.79 -6.62
C GLY A 11 2.54 7.03 -7.95
N ALA A 12 2.81 5.72 -7.87
CA ALA A 12 2.95 4.84 -9.04
C ALA A 12 1.65 4.10 -9.41
N GLU A 13 1.23 4.17 -10.68
CA GLU A 13 0.03 3.50 -11.22
C GLU A 13 0.23 2.96 -12.63
N TYR A 14 -0.31 1.77 -12.93
CA TYR A 14 -0.44 1.31 -14.31
C TYR A 14 -1.50 2.14 -15.05
N ILE A 15 -1.09 2.82 -16.13
CA ILE A 15 -1.99 3.57 -17.03
C ILE A 15 -2.24 2.83 -18.35
N ALA A 16 -1.41 1.81 -18.63
CA ALA A 16 -1.59 0.82 -19.69
C ALA A 16 -1.03 -0.53 -19.18
N ALA A 17 -1.17 -1.60 -19.97
CA ALA A 17 -0.72 -2.94 -19.58
C ALA A 17 0.79 -3.00 -19.23
N ASP A 18 1.59 -2.13 -19.84
CA ASP A 18 3.04 -2.10 -19.72
C ASP A 18 3.59 -0.72 -19.32
N VAL A 19 2.73 0.25 -18.98
CA VAL A 19 3.18 1.62 -18.66
C VAL A 19 2.77 1.99 -17.24
N VAL A 20 3.77 2.34 -16.42
CA VAL A 20 3.57 2.89 -15.08
C VAL A 20 3.82 4.38 -15.10
N ARG A 21 2.83 5.14 -14.64
CA ARG A 21 2.93 6.58 -14.37
C ARG A 21 3.35 6.79 -12.92
N PHE A 22 4.45 7.51 -12.74
CA PHE A 22 4.93 7.98 -11.44
C PHE A 22 4.59 9.46 -11.29
N ARG A 23 3.92 9.83 -10.19
CA ARG A 23 3.55 11.22 -9.89
C ARG A 23 3.94 11.62 -8.47
N LEU A 24 4.51 12.81 -8.36
CA LEU A 24 4.82 13.45 -7.07
C LEU A 24 4.42 14.91 -7.12
N TRP A 25 3.80 15.43 -6.07
CA TRP A 25 3.63 16.87 -5.88
C TRP A 25 4.66 17.35 -4.86
N ALA A 26 5.52 18.27 -5.29
CA ALA A 26 6.69 18.73 -4.52
C ALA A 26 7.01 20.19 -4.85
N THR A 27 6.17 21.12 -4.41
CA THR A 27 6.30 22.58 -4.67
C THR A 27 7.61 23.20 -4.18
N GLY A 28 8.25 22.60 -3.17
CA GLY A 28 9.56 23.02 -2.67
C GLY A 28 10.76 22.53 -3.49
N GLN A 29 10.53 21.73 -4.54
CA GLN A 29 11.59 21.14 -5.36
C GLN A 29 11.64 21.82 -6.73
N GLN A 30 12.85 22.13 -7.20
CA GLN A 30 13.07 22.59 -8.57
C GLN A 30 13.13 21.42 -9.55
N LYS A 31 13.66 20.29 -9.07
CA LYS A 31 13.86 19.05 -9.83
C LYS A 31 13.59 17.84 -8.95
N VAL A 32 13.06 16.80 -9.56
CA VAL A 32 12.88 15.48 -8.95
C VAL A 32 13.34 14.42 -9.95
N MET A 33 14.09 13.42 -9.48
CA MET A 33 14.38 12.21 -10.24
C MET A 33 13.53 11.06 -9.73
N LEU A 34 13.12 10.18 -10.64
CA LEU A 34 12.71 8.82 -10.31
C LEU A 34 13.95 7.93 -10.32
N ARG A 35 14.32 7.35 -9.18
CA ARG A 35 15.28 6.26 -9.12
C ARG A 35 14.52 4.94 -9.26
N LEU A 36 14.58 4.31 -10.43
CA LEU A 36 13.88 3.07 -10.74
C LEU A 36 14.90 1.94 -10.91
N ALA A 37 14.81 0.90 -10.08
CA ALA A 37 15.78 -0.20 -10.05
C ALA A 37 17.26 0.28 -10.04
N GLY A 38 17.53 1.33 -9.27
CA GLY A 38 18.86 1.94 -9.13
C GLY A 38 19.29 2.89 -10.26
N LYS A 39 18.43 3.15 -11.26
CA LYS A 39 18.72 4.07 -12.37
C LYS A 39 17.88 5.34 -12.25
N ASP A 40 18.54 6.49 -12.31
CA ASP A 40 17.89 7.79 -12.16
C ASP A 40 17.37 8.30 -13.51
N GLN A 41 16.12 8.72 -13.53
CA GLN A 41 15.44 9.35 -14.67
C GLN A 41 14.80 10.64 -14.21
N GLU A 42 15.00 11.72 -14.96
CA GLU A 42 14.42 13.02 -14.61
C GLU A 42 12.91 13.05 -14.85
N MET A 43 12.15 13.54 -13.87
CA MET A 43 10.69 13.69 -14.00
C MET A 43 10.33 15.03 -14.63
N GLN A 44 9.28 15.05 -15.46
CA GLN A 44 8.79 16.27 -16.07
C GLN A 44 7.96 17.10 -15.08
N ALA A 45 8.38 18.34 -14.85
CA ALA A 45 7.54 19.33 -14.16
C ALA A 45 6.29 19.64 -15.00
N SER A 46 5.11 19.31 -14.47
CA SER A 46 3.81 19.36 -15.17
C SER A 46 2.96 20.57 -14.78
N GLY A 47 3.52 21.54 -14.04
CA GLY A 47 2.81 22.70 -13.49
C GLY A 47 2.32 22.50 -12.05
N ASP A 48 2.07 23.60 -11.33
CA ASP A 48 1.52 23.63 -9.96
C ASP A 48 2.27 22.76 -8.92
N GLY A 49 3.56 22.53 -9.13
CA GLY A 49 4.41 21.69 -8.27
C GLY A 49 4.33 20.19 -8.55
N TRP A 50 3.61 19.76 -9.59
CA TRP A 50 3.56 18.35 -9.99
C TRP A 50 4.77 17.95 -10.84
N PHE A 51 5.24 16.73 -10.59
CA PHE A 51 6.24 16.02 -11.37
C PHE A 51 5.64 14.71 -11.84
N THR A 52 5.81 14.39 -13.13
CA THR A 52 5.27 13.17 -13.75
C THR A 52 6.34 12.49 -14.60
N LEU A 53 6.36 11.16 -14.60
CA LEU A 53 7.12 10.37 -15.55
C LEU A 53 6.38 9.07 -15.87
N ASP A 54 6.18 8.80 -17.15
CA ASP A 54 5.61 7.54 -17.63
C ASP A 54 6.75 6.64 -18.10
N VAL A 55 6.82 5.41 -17.56
CA VAL A 55 7.87 4.45 -17.87
C VAL A 55 7.25 3.15 -18.36
N SER A 56 7.67 2.69 -19.53
CA SER A 56 7.22 1.43 -20.12
C SER A 56 8.05 0.23 -19.63
N GLY A 57 7.46 -0.96 -19.66
CA GLY A 57 8.12 -2.23 -19.30
C GLY A 57 8.39 -2.41 -17.80
N VAL A 58 7.79 -1.60 -16.93
CA VAL A 58 7.96 -1.73 -15.47
C VAL A 58 7.11 -2.89 -14.97
N THR A 59 7.71 -3.84 -14.27
CA THR A 59 7.01 -5.01 -13.72
C THR A 59 6.61 -4.78 -12.27
N PRO A 60 5.56 -5.48 -11.77
CA PRO A 60 5.24 -5.45 -10.35
C PRO A 60 6.43 -5.93 -9.50
N GLY A 61 6.61 -5.35 -8.32
CA GLY A 61 7.77 -5.57 -7.45
C GLY A 61 9.00 -4.74 -7.80
N THR A 62 9.02 -4.00 -8.92
CA THR A 62 10.14 -3.11 -9.25
C THR A 62 10.26 -2.00 -8.20
N GLU A 63 11.44 -1.89 -7.60
CA GLU A 63 11.76 -0.90 -6.57
C GLU A 63 11.96 0.50 -7.16
N TYR A 64 11.49 1.50 -6.43
CA TYR A 64 11.73 2.89 -6.76
C TYR A 64 11.80 3.81 -5.55
N ASN A 65 12.43 4.96 -5.76
CA ASN A 65 12.43 6.11 -4.87
C ASN A 65 12.32 7.40 -5.69
N PHE A 66 11.96 8.50 -5.03
CA PHE A 66 12.21 9.83 -5.58
C PHE A 66 13.53 10.37 -5.05
N VAL A 67 14.26 11.10 -5.90
CA VAL A 67 15.48 11.82 -5.52
C VAL A 67 15.23 13.31 -5.67
N LEU A 68 15.36 14.05 -4.58
CA LEU A 68 15.10 15.48 -4.50
C LEU A 68 16.25 16.30 -5.09
N SER A 69 16.06 17.62 -5.19
CA SER A 69 17.02 18.53 -5.84
C SER A 69 18.41 18.53 -5.18
N ASP A 70 18.47 18.26 -3.87
CA ASP A 70 19.70 18.17 -3.07
C ASP A 70 20.34 16.77 -3.06
N GLY A 71 19.74 15.81 -3.76
CA GLY A 71 20.18 14.42 -3.79
C GLY A 71 19.58 13.53 -2.68
N MET A 72 18.72 14.08 -1.81
CA MET A 72 18.02 13.29 -0.80
C MET A 72 17.14 12.23 -1.47
N VAL A 73 17.28 10.99 -1.05
CA VAL A 73 16.47 9.86 -1.53
C VAL A 73 15.32 9.65 -0.55
N VAL A 74 14.09 9.68 -1.05
CA VAL A 74 12.88 9.54 -0.23
C VAL A 74 11.97 8.42 -0.75
N PRO A 75 11.21 7.76 0.13
CA PRO A 75 10.12 6.88 -0.29
C PRO A 75 9.03 7.68 -1.02
N ASP A 76 8.15 6.99 -1.74
CA ASP A 76 6.95 7.61 -2.26
C ASP A 76 5.97 7.90 -1.11
N PRO A 77 5.57 9.17 -0.87
CA PRO A 77 4.57 9.48 0.17
C PRO A 77 3.21 8.82 -0.09
N ALA A 78 2.93 8.43 -1.34
CA ALA A 78 1.76 7.67 -1.76
C ALA A 78 2.12 6.23 -2.19
N SER A 79 3.20 5.67 -1.62
CA SER A 79 3.62 4.28 -1.80
C SER A 79 2.45 3.33 -1.59
N ARG A 80 2.30 2.35 -2.49
CA ARG A 80 1.36 1.24 -2.28
C ARG A 80 1.95 0.14 -1.39
N ALA A 81 3.27 0.08 -1.27
CA ALA A 81 3.99 -0.86 -0.43
C ALA A 81 5.48 -0.52 -0.34
N GLN A 82 6.07 -0.80 0.82
CA GLN A 82 7.50 -0.68 1.07
C GLN A 82 8.18 -2.05 1.00
N LYS A 83 9.39 -2.10 0.44
CA LYS A 83 10.19 -3.34 0.38
C LYS A 83 10.72 -3.75 1.76
N THR A 84 11.15 -2.77 2.55
CA THR A 84 11.70 -2.97 3.90
C THR A 84 11.02 -2.02 4.89
N ASP A 85 11.73 -1.00 5.34
CA ASP A 85 11.25 -0.02 6.31
C ASP A 85 10.61 1.20 5.63
N VAL A 86 10.15 2.13 6.45
CA VAL A 86 9.48 3.36 6.02
C VAL A 86 10.36 4.30 5.19
N ASN A 87 11.69 4.26 5.35
CA ASN A 87 12.65 5.10 4.63
C ASN A 87 13.16 4.42 3.35
N GLY A 88 12.97 3.10 3.24
CA GLY A 88 13.45 2.28 2.15
C GLY A 88 12.71 2.47 0.82
N PRO A 89 13.01 1.61 -0.17
CA PRO A 89 12.37 1.65 -1.48
C PRO A 89 10.88 1.33 -1.38
N SER A 90 10.08 2.14 -2.08
CA SER A 90 8.73 1.74 -2.48
C SER A 90 8.85 0.72 -3.61
N TYR A 91 7.81 -0.08 -3.85
CA TYR A 91 7.76 -0.93 -5.04
C TYR A 91 6.43 -0.84 -5.78
N VAL A 92 6.48 -1.06 -7.09
CA VAL A 92 5.30 -1.02 -7.95
C VAL A 92 4.39 -2.19 -7.62
N VAL A 93 3.15 -1.91 -7.21
CA VAL A 93 2.13 -2.93 -6.92
C VAL A 93 1.20 -3.06 -8.12
N ASP A 94 0.93 -4.29 -8.53
CA ASP A 94 -0.20 -4.59 -9.43
C ASP A 94 -1.49 -4.73 -8.62
N PRO A 95 -2.50 -3.87 -8.83
CA PRO A 95 -3.79 -4.01 -8.16
C PRO A 95 -4.49 -5.34 -8.48
N GLY A 96 -4.24 -5.91 -9.66
CA GLY A 96 -4.87 -7.12 -10.19
C GLY A 96 -4.19 -8.44 -9.83
N SER A 97 -3.05 -8.42 -9.12
CA SER A 97 -2.31 -9.65 -8.76
C SER A 97 -3.11 -10.60 -7.88
N TYR A 98 -4.00 -10.06 -7.04
CA TYR A 98 -4.82 -10.84 -6.13
C TYR A 98 -6.16 -11.24 -6.76
N ALA A 99 -6.36 -12.55 -6.92
CA ALA A 99 -7.62 -13.13 -7.37
C ALA A 99 -8.61 -13.27 -6.20
N TRP A 100 -9.46 -12.27 -6.03
CA TRP A 100 -10.56 -12.30 -5.05
C TRP A 100 -11.48 -13.51 -5.26
N ARG A 101 -11.79 -14.24 -4.19
CA ARG A 101 -12.67 -15.41 -4.25
C ARG A 101 -14.10 -15.05 -3.86
N ASN A 102 -14.26 -14.20 -2.85
CA ASN A 102 -15.56 -13.84 -2.29
C ASN A 102 -16.15 -12.57 -2.95
N THR A 103 -16.13 -12.50 -4.29
CA THR A 103 -16.60 -11.32 -5.06
C THR A 103 -18.10 -11.06 -4.97
N GLY A 104 -18.85 -12.02 -4.43
CA GLY A 104 -20.29 -11.94 -4.17
C GLY A 104 -20.65 -11.12 -2.92
N TRP A 105 -19.69 -10.88 -2.02
CA TRP A 105 -19.93 -10.13 -0.79
C TRP A 105 -20.44 -8.71 -1.06
N LYS A 106 -21.46 -8.29 -0.29
CA LYS A 106 -22.10 -6.96 -0.39
C LYS A 106 -22.13 -6.21 0.95
N GLY A 107 -21.36 -6.67 1.93
CA GLY A 107 -21.44 -6.16 3.29
C GLY A 107 -22.65 -6.72 4.05
N SER A 108 -22.90 -6.13 5.21
CA SER A 108 -24.05 -6.43 6.07
C SER A 108 -24.65 -5.14 6.61
N ARG A 109 -25.86 -5.20 7.17
CA ARG A 109 -26.51 -4.04 7.78
C ARG A 109 -25.76 -3.60 9.04
N TRP A 110 -25.80 -2.31 9.34
CA TRP A 110 -25.06 -1.77 10.50
C TRP A 110 -25.65 -2.23 11.84
N GLU A 111 -26.97 -2.45 11.89
CA GLU A 111 -27.69 -2.80 13.11
C GLU A 111 -27.30 -4.18 13.69
N GLN A 112 -26.63 -5.02 12.90
CA GLN A 112 -26.09 -6.32 13.35
C GLN A 112 -24.59 -6.27 13.67
N ALA A 113 -23.98 -5.09 13.74
CA ALA A 113 -22.57 -4.93 14.03
C ALA A 113 -22.24 -5.29 15.49
N VAL A 114 -21.34 -6.26 15.65
CA VAL A 114 -20.65 -6.59 16.88
C VAL A 114 -19.17 -6.48 16.55
N VAL A 115 -18.59 -5.36 16.98
CA VAL A 115 -17.22 -4.96 16.60
C VAL A 115 -16.20 -5.63 17.51
N TYR A 116 -15.17 -6.19 16.90
CA TYR A 116 -13.98 -6.71 17.59
C TYR A 116 -12.75 -5.93 17.10
N GLU A 117 -12.18 -5.12 17.97
CA GLU A 117 -10.93 -4.41 17.69
C GLU A 117 -9.74 -5.37 17.71
N MET A 118 -8.91 -5.30 16.68
CA MET A 118 -7.76 -6.19 16.49
C MET A 118 -6.50 -5.39 16.15
N HIS A 119 -5.44 -5.62 16.94
CA HIS A 119 -4.09 -5.19 16.63
C HIS A 119 -3.31 -6.32 15.95
N THR A 120 -2.98 -6.18 14.65
CA THR A 120 -2.34 -7.24 13.85
C THR A 120 -1.06 -7.78 14.47
N GLY A 121 -0.19 -6.90 14.96
CA GLY A 121 1.13 -7.26 15.50
C GLY A 121 1.12 -8.01 16.84
N THR A 122 -0.03 -8.09 17.52
CA THR A 122 -0.14 -8.77 18.84
C THR A 122 -1.27 -9.79 18.90
N PHE A 123 -2.16 -9.84 17.90
CA PHE A 123 -3.29 -10.76 17.85
C PHE A 123 -2.86 -12.23 17.70
N THR A 124 -1.70 -12.46 17.08
CA THR A 124 -1.08 -13.77 16.93
C THR A 124 0.41 -13.69 17.30
N PRO A 125 1.06 -14.80 17.71
CA PRO A 125 2.51 -14.81 17.96
C PRO A 125 3.34 -14.34 16.78
N GLU A 126 2.90 -14.63 15.56
CA GLU A 126 3.57 -14.21 14.32
C GLU A 126 3.34 -12.74 14.00
N GLY A 127 2.21 -12.15 14.45
CA GLY A 127 1.91 -10.74 14.25
C GLY A 127 1.60 -10.33 12.80
N THR A 128 1.02 -11.22 12.00
CA THR A 128 0.80 -11.01 10.55
C THR A 128 -0.65 -11.18 10.12
N PHE A 129 -1.01 -10.60 8.97
CA PHE A 129 -2.33 -10.80 8.35
C PHE A 129 -2.61 -12.28 8.06
N ARG A 130 -1.60 -13.03 7.59
CA ARG A 130 -1.73 -14.46 7.30
C ARG A 130 -2.02 -15.29 8.54
N ALA A 131 -1.35 -15.02 9.64
CA ALA A 131 -1.60 -15.72 10.90
C ALA A 131 -3.00 -15.39 11.45
N ALA A 132 -3.47 -14.14 11.29
CA ALA A 132 -4.79 -13.72 11.72
C ALA A 132 -5.93 -14.47 11.00
N ILE A 133 -5.74 -14.88 9.73
CA ILE A 133 -6.73 -15.68 8.97
C ILE A 133 -7.14 -16.94 9.73
N ALA A 134 -6.20 -17.63 10.38
CA ALA A 134 -6.46 -18.86 11.11
C ALA A 134 -7.40 -18.66 12.32
N LYS A 135 -7.61 -17.42 12.76
CA LYS A 135 -8.49 -17.07 13.87
C LYS A 135 -9.89 -16.61 13.43
N LEU A 136 -10.11 -16.36 12.13
CA LEU A 136 -11.40 -15.89 11.62
C LEU A 136 -12.55 -16.87 11.91
N PRO A 137 -12.39 -18.21 11.75
CA PRO A 137 -13.46 -19.15 12.11
C PRO A 137 -13.83 -19.08 13.60
N TYR A 138 -12.84 -18.87 14.47
CA TYR A 138 -13.08 -18.70 15.91
C TYR A 138 -13.85 -17.41 16.20
N LEU A 139 -13.49 -16.28 15.57
CA LEU A 139 -14.20 -15.01 15.77
C LEU A 139 -15.64 -15.08 15.26
N ALA A 140 -15.87 -15.77 14.14
CA ALA A 140 -17.20 -16.00 13.61
C ALA A 140 -18.06 -16.86 14.57
N GLU A 141 -17.51 -17.96 15.10
CA GLU A 141 -18.19 -18.82 16.09
C GLU A 141 -18.49 -18.06 17.40
N LEU A 142 -17.59 -17.16 17.80
CA LEU A 142 -17.80 -16.27 18.96
C LEU A 142 -18.98 -15.30 18.77
N GLY A 143 -19.39 -15.03 17.52
CA GLY A 143 -20.48 -14.12 17.18
C GLY A 143 -20.03 -12.70 16.80
N VAL A 144 -18.74 -12.49 16.54
CA VAL A 144 -18.23 -11.22 15.97
C VAL A 144 -18.73 -11.08 14.54
N THR A 145 -19.18 -9.88 14.17
CA THR A 145 -19.67 -9.61 12.80
C THR A 145 -18.87 -8.52 12.07
N VAL A 146 -18.05 -7.76 12.79
CA VAL A 146 -17.15 -6.74 12.23
C VAL A 146 -15.81 -6.83 12.94
N ILE A 147 -14.73 -6.96 12.19
CA ILE A 147 -13.37 -6.79 12.71
C ILE A 147 -12.95 -5.36 12.44
N GLU A 148 -12.60 -4.62 13.49
CA GLU A 148 -11.98 -3.30 13.41
C GLU A 148 -10.47 -3.47 13.51
N VAL A 149 -9.78 -3.33 12.37
CA VAL A 149 -8.32 -3.47 12.33
C VAL A 149 -7.71 -2.11 12.72
N MET A 150 -6.85 -2.11 13.73
CA MET A 150 -6.05 -0.92 14.08
C MET A 150 -5.20 -0.45 12.89
N PRO A 151 -4.75 0.82 12.84
CA PRO A 151 -4.15 1.38 11.64
C PRO A 151 -2.97 0.57 11.09
N VAL A 152 -3.00 0.34 9.78
CA VAL A 152 -1.97 -0.45 9.06
C VAL A 152 -1.04 0.38 8.20
N ALA A 153 -1.20 1.71 8.15
CA ALA A 153 -0.31 2.57 7.38
C ALA A 153 1.14 2.39 7.85
N GLN A 154 2.11 2.30 6.92
CA GLN A 154 3.52 2.10 7.26
C GLN A 154 4.01 3.23 8.19
N PHE A 155 4.67 2.83 9.28
CA PHE A 155 5.29 3.70 10.28
C PHE A 155 6.75 3.30 10.48
N GLY A 156 7.48 4.04 11.32
CA GLY A 156 8.88 3.75 11.63
C GLY A 156 9.05 2.54 12.55
N GLY A 157 9.96 1.63 12.18
CA GLY A 157 10.23 0.40 12.93
C GLY A 157 9.25 -0.74 12.58
N GLU A 158 9.35 -1.86 13.29
CA GLU A 158 8.61 -3.10 12.98
C GLU A 158 7.48 -3.40 13.98
N ARG A 159 7.25 -2.51 14.95
CA ARG A 159 6.22 -2.67 15.99
C ARG A 159 5.69 -1.29 16.37
N GLY A 160 4.37 -1.16 16.41
CA GLY A 160 3.69 0.08 16.81
C GLY A 160 2.19 -0.09 16.66
N TRP A 161 1.40 0.72 17.37
CA TRP A 161 -0.06 0.64 17.33
C TRP A 161 -0.66 1.16 16.02
N GLY A 162 0.13 1.81 15.17
CA GLY A 162 -0.29 2.28 13.84
C GLY A 162 -0.59 3.78 13.75
N TYR A 163 -0.76 4.48 14.88
CA TYR A 163 -1.07 5.92 14.88
C TYR A 163 0.11 6.83 14.47
N ASP A 164 1.32 6.26 14.39
CA ASP A 164 2.52 6.92 13.85
C ASP A 164 2.68 6.72 12.33
N GLY A 165 1.63 6.26 11.64
CA GLY A 165 1.62 5.99 10.20
C GLY A 165 1.93 7.22 9.36
N VAL A 166 2.87 7.09 8.41
CA VAL A 166 3.29 8.17 7.51
C VAL A 166 3.09 7.85 6.03
N LEU A 167 3.10 6.57 5.62
CA LEU A 167 2.76 6.17 4.24
C LEU A 167 1.35 5.59 4.21
N LEU A 168 0.36 6.48 4.09
CA LEU A 168 -1.05 6.18 4.31
C LEU A 168 -1.68 5.19 3.31
N TYR A 169 -1.00 4.91 2.20
CA TYR A 169 -1.44 3.99 1.15
C TYR A 169 -0.73 2.63 1.19
N ALA A 170 0.25 2.46 2.09
CA ALA A 170 1.05 1.25 2.21
C ALA A 170 0.66 0.50 3.49
N PRO A 171 0.13 -0.74 3.40
CA PRO A 171 0.02 -1.60 4.57
C PRO A 171 1.43 -1.93 5.09
N HIS A 172 1.57 -1.96 6.41
CA HIS A 172 2.86 -2.10 7.07
C HIS A 172 3.52 -3.42 6.69
N SER A 173 4.75 -3.35 6.16
CA SER A 173 5.53 -4.50 5.68
C SER A 173 5.69 -5.61 6.71
N ALA A 174 5.91 -5.25 7.99
CA ALA A 174 5.94 -6.19 9.13
C ALA A 174 4.69 -7.09 9.24
N TYR A 175 3.52 -6.60 8.83
CA TYR A 175 2.26 -7.35 8.92
C TYR A 175 2.02 -8.25 7.70
N GLY A 176 2.67 -7.95 6.57
CA GLY A 176 2.58 -8.71 5.32
C GLY A 176 2.52 -7.82 4.08
N THR A 177 2.42 -8.45 2.92
CA THR A 177 2.27 -7.75 1.64
C THR A 177 0.85 -7.19 1.45
N PRO A 178 0.61 -6.29 0.48
CA PRO A 178 -0.74 -5.88 0.11
C PRO A 178 -1.67 -7.06 -0.20
N ASP A 179 -1.16 -8.11 -0.84
CA ASP A 179 -1.94 -9.30 -1.18
C ASP A 179 -2.20 -10.20 0.03
N ASP A 180 -1.35 -10.17 1.06
CA ASP A 180 -1.64 -10.83 2.34
C ASP A 180 -2.77 -10.12 3.09
N PHE A 181 -2.81 -8.78 3.04
CA PHE A 181 -3.93 -8.04 3.61
C PHE A 181 -5.23 -8.26 2.83
N LYS A 182 -5.18 -8.27 1.49
CA LYS A 182 -6.33 -8.68 0.66
C LYS A 182 -6.79 -10.10 1.01
N ALA A 183 -5.86 -11.03 1.23
CA ALA A 183 -6.18 -12.40 1.63
C ALA A 183 -6.84 -12.50 3.00
N PHE A 184 -6.47 -11.64 3.94
CA PHE A 184 -7.16 -11.53 5.23
C PHE A 184 -8.58 -10.99 5.07
N ILE A 185 -8.78 -9.97 4.22
CA ILE A 185 -10.11 -9.40 3.96
C ILE A 185 -11.03 -10.36 3.19
N ASP A 186 -10.47 -11.17 2.28
CA ASP A 186 -11.21 -12.14 1.47
C ASP A 186 -11.49 -13.46 2.20
N ALA A 187 -10.86 -13.74 3.34
CA ALA A 187 -11.03 -14.99 4.08
C ALA A 187 -12.28 -14.97 4.97
#